data_AF-A0A345UPP3-F1
#
_entry.id   AF-A0A345UPP3-F1
#
_cell.length_a   1.000
_cell.length_b   1.000
_cell.length_c   1.000
_cell.angle_alpha   90.00
_cell.angle_beta   90.00
_cell.angle_gamma   90.00
#
_symmetry.space_group_name_H-M   'P 1'
#
loop_
_entity.id
_entity.type
_entity.pdbx_description
1 polymer ?
#
loop_
_entity_poly.entity_id
_entity_poly.type
_entity_poly.pdbx_seq_one_letter_code
_entity_poly.pdbx_strand_id
1 'polypeptide(L)'
;MTLISIIGGQPAPNLLAFLQLRPTRHMLIHTDQSVGQANEFRQLLCSGYGVSEAAVELHAFPATHPGEIQQRAADLAARISAAGQSCCLNYTGGTKPLAIQLCRAFEPTGAPLLYVDTEGERMWQSSGDAHTEIPFNFRLRVKDVLALKGADIRSVSDKRVMAQRLPLCRWLTENRESQPVKQLLSDAAAFRNAPTYRPLDWRPRLEAGPLFVFSNEANPTQLEVRFDGRLFPQKKRSYWAELLAGGWLEDVVSSWLEQTREYDDVQTNLKIRPESASEKQRGEKADAAIKNEIDVIAVKNSVPIFVECKTGRVDQKAITNLFSIMETYGPRYRQGALVSWYPVTNTVLLEKIRDYGITLIEGPDVQGMERAVKRLWEKIVVRV
;
A
#
# COMPACT_ATOMS: atom_id res chain seq x y z
N MET A 1 16.48 -23.23 -10.74
CA MET A 1 17.48 -22.13 -10.85
C MET A 1 17.66 -21.51 -9.49
N THR A 2 18.90 -21.17 -9.11
CA THR A 2 19.25 -20.42 -7.90
C THR A 2 19.26 -18.91 -8.18
N LEU A 3 18.45 -18.13 -7.48
CA LEU A 3 18.55 -16.66 -7.51
C LEU A 3 19.54 -16.22 -6.42
N ILE A 4 20.52 -15.40 -6.78
CA ILE A 4 21.44 -14.78 -5.83
C ILE A 4 21.03 -13.31 -5.74
N SER A 5 20.79 -12.81 -4.53
CA SER A 5 20.34 -11.43 -4.33
C SER A 5 21.15 -10.74 -3.25
N ILE A 6 21.57 -9.51 -3.54
CA ILE A 6 22.32 -8.70 -2.60
C ILE A 6 21.34 -7.92 -1.71
N ILE A 7 21.38 -8.17 -0.40
CA ILE A 7 20.53 -7.48 0.57
C ILE A 7 21.16 -6.14 0.96
N GLY A 8 20.40 -5.07 0.76
CA GLY A 8 20.73 -3.72 1.21
C GLY A 8 19.49 -2.97 1.68
N GLY A 9 19.58 -1.64 1.80
CA GLY A 9 18.55 -0.82 2.44
C GLY A 9 17.17 -0.75 1.75
N GLN A 10 17.01 -1.35 0.56
CA GLN A 10 15.72 -1.47 -0.12
C GLN A 10 15.46 -2.94 -0.49
N PRO A 11 14.51 -3.63 0.16
CA PRO A 11 14.23 -5.04 -0.12
C PRO A 11 13.36 -5.26 -1.37
N ALA A 12 12.66 -4.23 -1.86
CA ALA A 12 11.70 -4.36 -2.96
C ALA A 12 12.31 -4.99 -4.22
N PRO A 13 13.47 -4.54 -4.76
CA PRO A 13 14.07 -5.14 -5.95
C PRO A 13 14.32 -6.65 -5.83
N ASN A 14 14.67 -7.13 -4.65
CA ASN A 14 14.90 -8.55 -4.40
C ASN A 14 13.60 -9.35 -4.43
N LEU A 15 12.50 -8.79 -3.91
CA LEU A 15 11.19 -9.43 -3.99
C LEU A 15 10.69 -9.48 -5.44
N LEU A 16 10.85 -8.39 -6.20
CA LEU A 16 10.41 -8.33 -7.60
C LEU A 16 11.15 -9.39 -8.43
N ALA A 17 12.48 -9.49 -8.30
CA ALA A 17 13.27 -10.53 -8.96
C ALA A 17 12.81 -11.95 -8.57
N PHE A 18 12.52 -12.17 -7.28
CA PHE A 18 12.01 -13.46 -6.79
C PHE A 18 10.66 -13.82 -7.42
N LEU A 19 9.71 -12.88 -7.48
CA LEU A 19 8.37 -13.11 -8.04
C LEU A 19 8.39 -13.35 -9.55
N GLN A 20 9.26 -12.65 -10.27
CA GLN A 20 9.44 -12.79 -11.71
C GLN A 20 10.10 -14.13 -12.06
N LEU A 21 11.23 -14.46 -11.42
CA LEU A 21 12.03 -15.62 -11.79
C LEU A 21 11.59 -16.92 -11.11
N ARG A 22 10.79 -16.84 -10.04
CA ARG A 22 10.28 -17.98 -9.27
C ARG A 22 11.36 -19.03 -8.98
N PRO A 23 12.47 -18.65 -8.33
CA PRO A 23 13.61 -19.52 -8.16
C PRO A 23 13.27 -20.72 -7.27
N THR A 24 13.99 -21.83 -7.48
CA THR A 24 13.88 -23.03 -6.62
C THR A 24 14.74 -22.91 -5.36
N ARG A 25 15.78 -22.06 -5.40
CA ARG A 25 16.66 -21.72 -4.28
C ARG A 25 16.98 -20.22 -4.33
N HIS A 26 17.07 -19.57 -3.17
CA HIS A 26 17.39 -18.15 -3.06
C HIS A 26 18.57 -17.96 -2.10
N MET A 27 19.68 -17.44 -2.62
CA MET A 27 20.85 -17.09 -1.82
C MET A 27 20.82 -15.58 -1.54
N LEU A 28 20.71 -15.22 -0.26
CA LEU A 28 20.70 -13.84 0.20
C LEU A 28 22.11 -13.46 0.65
N ILE A 29 22.79 -12.65 -0.15
CA ILE A 29 24.08 -12.08 0.21
C ILE A 29 23.87 -10.91 1.15
N HIS A 30 24.45 -10.96 2.34
CA HIS A 30 24.32 -9.90 3.34
C HIS A 30 25.67 -9.55 3.96
N THR A 31 25.75 -8.39 4.60
CA THR A 31 26.86 -7.99 5.46
C THR A 31 26.42 -8.06 6.92
N ASP A 32 27.32 -7.77 7.85
CA ASP A 32 26.96 -7.64 9.27
C ASP A 32 25.90 -6.55 9.50
N GLN A 33 25.89 -5.51 8.66
CA GLN A 33 24.91 -4.42 8.74
C GLN A 33 23.54 -4.79 8.16
N SER A 34 23.48 -5.70 7.19
CA SER A 34 22.24 -6.09 6.50
C SER A 34 21.70 -7.46 6.89
N VAL A 35 22.30 -8.14 7.88
CA VAL A 35 21.84 -9.46 8.35
C VAL A 35 20.41 -9.43 8.91
N GLY A 36 20.02 -8.35 9.61
CA GLY A 36 18.65 -8.17 10.09
C GLY A 36 17.64 -8.13 8.93
N GLN A 37 17.92 -7.28 7.94
CA GLN A 37 17.12 -7.16 6.71
C GLN A 37 17.06 -8.48 5.92
N ALA A 38 18.15 -9.26 5.89
CA ALA A 38 18.17 -10.55 5.22
C ALA A 38 17.25 -11.57 5.91
N ASN A 39 17.22 -11.57 7.25
CA ASN A 39 16.33 -12.42 8.03
C ASN A 39 14.86 -12.01 7.88
N GLU A 40 14.56 -10.72 7.94
CA GLU A 40 13.21 -10.17 7.68
C GLU A 40 12.73 -10.55 6.28
N PHE A 41 13.60 -10.40 5.27
CA PHE A 41 13.29 -10.79 3.89
C PHE A 41 13.05 -12.30 3.75
N ARG A 42 13.86 -13.14 4.40
CA ARG A 42 13.62 -14.59 4.44
C ARG A 42 12.26 -14.90 5.09
N GLN A 43 11.93 -14.26 6.20
CA GLN A 43 10.65 -14.45 6.89
C GLN A 43 9.47 -14.03 6.00
N LEU A 44 9.61 -12.92 5.26
CA LEU A 44 8.62 -12.48 4.27
C LEU A 44 8.39 -13.55 3.20
N LEU A 45 9.45 -14.17 2.66
CA LEU A 45 9.32 -15.25 1.68
C LEU A 45 8.64 -16.48 2.28
N CYS A 46 9.03 -16.89 3.48
CA CYS A 46 8.51 -18.12 4.08
C CYS A 46 7.04 -17.96 4.51
N SER A 47 6.72 -16.90 5.23
CA SER A 47 5.37 -16.65 5.76
C SER A 47 4.42 -16.03 4.72
N GLY A 48 4.92 -15.14 3.86
CA GLY A 48 4.11 -14.41 2.87
C GLY A 48 3.91 -15.17 1.56
N TYR A 49 4.89 -15.99 1.17
CA TYR A 49 4.92 -16.68 -0.13
C TYR A 49 5.08 -18.20 -0.03
N GLY A 50 5.09 -18.77 1.17
CA GLY A 50 5.12 -20.23 1.38
C GLY A 50 6.42 -20.88 0.93
N VAL A 51 7.52 -20.12 0.88
CA VAL A 51 8.84 -20.64 0.53
C VAL A 51 9.38 -21.48 1.70
N SER A 52 9.92 -22.66 1.43
CA SER A 52 10.59 -23.45 2.47
C SER A 52 11.82 -22.73 2.99
N GLU A 53 12.04 -22.71 4.31
CA GLU A 53 13.26 -22.14 4.90
C GLU A 53 14.53 -22.78 4.31
N ALA A 54 14.50 -24.07 4.01
CA ALA A 54 15.62 -24.79 3.39
C ALA A 54 15.94 -24.33 1.96
N ALA A 55 15.01 -23.61 1.31
CA ALA A 55 15.23 -23.03 -0.01
C ALA A 55 15.85 -21.63 0.05
N VAL A 56 15.98 -21.01 1.23
CA VAL A 56 16.52 -19.66 1.40
C VAL A 56 17.78 -19.69 2.27
N GLU A 57 18.92 -19.41 1.65
CA GLU A 57 20.23 -19.47 2.31
C GLU A 57 20.79 -18.07 2.53
N LEU A 58 21.34 -17.83 3.72
CA LEU A 58 22.04 -16.58 4.04
C LEU A 58 23.55 -16.78 3.85
N HIS A 59 24.18 -15.86 3.13
CA HIS A 59 25.61 -15.88 2.84
C HIS A 59 26.26 -14.56 3.25
N ALA A 60 27.10 -14.62 4.28
CA ALA A 60 27.79 -13.44 4.80
C ALA A 60 28.96 -13.02 3.89
N PHE A 61 29.02 -11.72 3.58
CA PHE A 61 30.08 -11.07 2.83
C PHE A 61 30.66 -9.90 3.63
N PRO A 62 31.97 -9.61 3.48
CA PRO A 62 32.57 -8.44 4.11
C PRO A 62 31.98 -7.14 3.54
N ALA A 63 31.76 -6.16 4.42
CA ALA A 63 31.14 -4.88 4.05
C ALA A 63 32.12 -3.92 3.36
N THR A 64 33.39 -4.03 3.71
CA THR A 64 34.51 -3.20 3.26
C THR A 64 35.68 -4.14 2.91
N HIS A 65 36.65 -3.67 2.12
CA HIS A 65 37.78 -4.44 1.56
C HIS A 65 37.48 -5.18 0.24
N PRO A 66 37.64 -4.51 -0.92
CA PRO A 66 37.39 -5.08 -2.23
C PRO A 66 38.11 -6.41 -2.51
N GLY A 67 39.32 -6.61 -1.98
CA GLY A 67 40.08 -7.86 -2.17
C GLY A 67 39.41 -9.07 -1.50
N GLU A 68 38.89 -8.91 -0.28
CA GLU A 68 38.16 -9.98 0.40
C GLU A 68 36.81 -10.27 -0.24
N ILE A 69 36.10 -9.21 -0.66
CA ILE A 69 34.85 -9.35 -1.43
C ILE A 69 35.11 -10.12 -2.72
N GLN A 70 36.17 -9.76 -3.45
CA GLN A 70 36.55 -10.41 -4.70
C GLN A 70 36.86 -11.88 -4.48
N GLN A 71 37.66 -12.24 -3.47
CA GLN A 71 37.99 -13.63 -3.19
C GLN A 71 36.72 -14.44 -2.86
N ARG A 72 35.85 -13.93 -1.97
CA ARG A 72 34.60 -14.62 -1.62
C ARG A 72 33.64 -14.75 -2.81
N ALA A 73 33.57 -13.73 -3.66
CA ALA A 73 32.74 -13.76 -4.87
C ALA A 73 33.25 -14.83 -5.85
N ALA A 74 34.57 -14.91 -6.05
CA ALA A 74 35.20 -15.94 -6.89
C ALA A 74 34.96 -17.34 -6.34
N ASP A 75 35.15 -17.56 -5.03
CA ASP A 75 34.91 -18.85 -4.37
C ASP A 75 33.43 -19.27 -4.48
N LEU A 76 32.50 -18.32 -4.36
CA LEU A 76 31.07 -18.57 -4.54
C LEU A 76 30.74 -18.98 -5.99
N ALA A 77 31.22 -18.23 -6.97
CA ALA A 77 31.01 -18.52 -8.39
C ALA A 77 31.59 -19.88 -8.78
N ALA A 78 32.81 -20.19 -8.32
CA ALA A 78 33.45 -21.49 -8.55
C ALA A 78 32.66 -22.65 -7.96
N ARG A 79 32.14 -22.52 -6.72
CA ARG A 79 31.31 -23.54 -6.08
C ARG A 79 30.01 -23.81 -6.84
N ILE A 80 29.32 -22.75 -7.28
CA ILE A 80 28.06 -22.89 -8.03
C ILE A 80 28.29 -23.53 -9.39
N SER A 81 29.35 -23.10 -10.10
CA SER A 81 29.75 -23.67 -11.38
C SER A 81 30.12 -25.15 -11.26
N ALA A 82 30.95 -25.52 -10.27
CA ALA A 82 31.34 -26.91 -10.02
C ALA A 82 30.14 -27.82 -9.68
N ALA A 83 29.10 -27.28 -9.04
CA ALA A 83 27.87 -28.01 -8.75
C ALA A 83 26.94 -28.16 -9.97
N GLY A 84 27.28 -27.57 -11.13
CA GLY A 84 26.43 -27.57 -12.32
C GLY A 84 25.10 -26.84 -12.12
N GLN A 85 25.03 -25.93 -11.14
CA GLN A 85 23.78 -25.28 -10.75
C GLN A 85 23.54 -24.04 -11.61
N SER A 86 22.44 -24.02 -12.35
CA SER A 86 21.97 -22.79 -13.02
C SER A 86 21.64 -21.73 -11.98
N CYS A 87 22.23 -20.53 -12.14
CA CYS A 87 22.01 -19.40 -11.25
C CYS A 87 21.76 -18.10 -12.02
N CYS A 88 21.21 -17.10 -11.33
CA CYS A 88 21.08 -15.73 -11.81
C CYS A 88 21.46 -14.77 -10.66
N LEU A 89 22.28 -13.76 -10.94
CA LEU A 89 22.70 -12.76 -9.97
C LEU A 89 21.85 -11.50 -10.10
N ASN A 90 21.00 -11.22 -9.12
CA ASN A 90 20.37 -9.91 -8.94
C ASN A 90 21.33 -8.97 -8.19
N TYR A 91 21.90 -8.02 -8.94
CA TYR A 91 22.89 -7.07 -8.44
C TYR A 91 22.29 -5.67 -8.14
N THR A 92 20.97 -5.56 -8.08
CA THR A 92 20.28 -4.27 -7.83
C THR A 92 20.55 -3.70 -6.44
N GLY A 93 20.73 -4.58 -5.45
CA GLY A 93 20.90 -4.22 -4.04
C GLY A 93 22.36 -4.16 -3.57
N GLY A 94 22.51 -3.84 -2.28
CA GLY A 94 23.81 -3.76 -1.61
C GLY A 94 24.64 -2.54 -1.97
N THR A 95 25.91 -2.55 -1.56
CA THR A 95 26.85 -1.48 -1.87
C THR A 95 27.43 -1.68 -3.27
N LYS A 96 27.77 -0.58 -3.96
CA LYS A 96 28.39 -0.65 -5.29
C LYS A 96 29.64 -1.55 -5.34
N PRO A 97 30.57 -1.49 -4.36
CA PRO A 97 31.72 -2.40 -4.36
C PRO A 97 31.32 -3.88 -4.33
N LEU A 98 30.33 -4.27 -3.52
CA LEU A 98 29.87 -5.64 -3.45
C LEU A 98 29.21 -6.10 -4.75
N ALA A 99 28.31 -5.29 -5.30
CA ALA A 99 27.64 -5.58 -6.56
C ALA A 99 28.64 -5.75 -7.72
N ILE A 100 29.61 -4.85 -7.83
CA ILE A 100 30.64 -4.89 -8.90
C ILE A 100 31.48 -6.17 -8.79
N GLN A 101 31.95 -6.54 -7.60
CA GLN A 101 32.80 -7.73 -7.44
C GLN A 101 32.02 -9.04 -7.69
N LEU A 102 30.75 -9.11 -7.29
CA LEU A 102 29.90 -10.24 -7.63
C LEU A 102 29.67 -10.32 -9.15
N CYS A 103 29.34 -9.21 -9.82
CA CYS A 103 29.20 -9.22 -11.28
C CYS A 103 30.49 -9.71 -11.97
N ARG A 104 31.67 -9.22 -11.56
CA ARG A 104 32.97 -9.65 -12.11
C ARG A 104 33.26 -11.13 -11.89
N ALA A 105 32.78 -11.72 -10.81
CA ALA A 105 32.97 -13.14 -10.53
C ALA A 105 32.00 -14.04 -11.31
N PHE A 106 30.76 -13.58 -11.52
CA PHE A 106 29.72 -14.38 -12.17
C PHE A 106 29.67 -14.19 -13.70
N GLU A 107 30.09 -13.05 -14.23
CA GLU A 107 30.09 -12.79 -15.68
C GLU A 107 30.86 -13.85 -16.49
N PRO A 108 32.09 -14.28 -16.12
CA PRO A 108 32.83 -15.32 -16.86
C PRO A 108 32.19 -16.70 -16.80
N THR A 109 31.25 -16.93 -15.88
CA THR A 109 30.53 -18.20 -15.77
C THR A 109 29.37 -18.32 -16.77
N GLY A 110 29.03 -17.23 -17.47
CA GLY A 110 27.85 -17.16 -18.34
C GLY A 110 26.52 -17.13 -17.56
N ALA A 111 26.56 -16.95 -16.24
CA ALA A 111 25.36 -16.79 -15.44
C ALA A 111 24.68 -15.45 -15.77
N PRO A 112 23.34 -15.42 -15.95
CA PRO A 112 22.64 -14.17 -16.17
C PRO A 112 22.78 -13.19 -15.00
N LEU A 113 23.10 -11.94 -15.31
CA LEU A 113 23.14 -10.82 -14.39
C LEU A 113 21.87 -10.00 -14.54
N LEU A 114 21.19 -9.69 -13.45
CA LEU A 114 19.89 -9.06 -13.41
C LEU A 114 19.94 -7.74 -12.63
N TYR A 115 19.45 -6.68 -13.24
CA TYR A 115 19.13 -5.42 -12.59
C TYR A 115 17.62 -5.16 -12.65
N VAL A 116 17.02 -4.77 -11.53
CA VAL A 116 15.60 -4.50 -11.43
C VAL A 116 15.38 -2.98 -11.46
N ASP A 117 14.91 -2.51 -12.61
CA ASP A 117 14.49 -1.13 -12.83
C ASP A 117 13.03 -0.99 -12.38
N THR A 118 12.84 -0.66 -11.10
CA THR A 118 11.49 -0.48 -10.53
C THR A 118 10.76 0.70 -11.15
N GLU A 119 11.50 1.72 -11.62
CA GLU A 119 10.93 2.92 -12.22
C GLU A 119 10.43 2.66 -13.65
N GLY A 120 11.24 1.98 -14.45
CA GLY A 120 10.88 1.54 -15.79
C GLY A 120 10.00 0.29 -15.85
N GLU A 121 9.55 -0.23 -14.69
CA GLU A 121 8.73 -1.44 -14.55
C GLU A 121 9.28 -2.67 -15.31
N ARG A 122 10.61 -2.81 -15.29
CA ARG A 122 11.33 -3.83 -16.08
C ARG A 122 12.57 -4.34 -15.35
N MET A 123 13.10 -5.43 -15.86
CA MET A 123 14.41 -5.94 -15.47
C MET A 123 15.32 -5.95 -16.68
N TRP A 124 16.58 -5.60 -16.47
CA TRP A 124 17.62 -5.79 -17.45
C TRP A 124 18.39 -7.04 -17.10
N GLN A 125 18.41 -8.00 -18.02
CA GLN A 125 19.19 -9.21 -17.90
C GLN A 125 20.30 -9.21 -18.94
N SER A 126 21.54 -9.40 -18.49
CA SER A 126 22.70 -9.59 -19.37
C SER A 126 23.31 -10.98 -19.21
N SER A 127 23.81 -11.53 -20.31
CA SER A 127 24.54 -12.80 -20.33
C SER A 127 25.56 -12.75 -21.47
N GLY A 128 26.83 -12.53 -21.14
CA GLY A 128 27.84 -12.14 -22.13
C GLY A 128 27.43 -10.82 -22.81
N ASP A 129 27.53 -10.77 -24.14
CA ASP A 129 27.16 -9.58 -24.93
C ASP A 129 25.64 -9.42 -25.16
N ALA A 130 24.84 -10.42 -24.78
CA ALA A 130 23.40 -10.37 -24.95
C ALA A 130 22.74 -9.57 -23.82
N HIS A 131 21.85 -8.65 -24.19
CA HIS A 131 21.01 -7.88 -23.28
C HIS A 131 19.54 -8.09 -23.60
N THR A 132 18.74 -8.30 -22.56
CA THR A 132 17.29 -8.46 -22.69
C THR A 132 16.57 -7.61 -21.66
N GLU A 133 15.50 -6.95 -22.11
CA GLU A 133 14.57 -6.26 -21.22
C GLU A 133 13.40 -7.20 -20.93
N ILE A 134 13.10 -7.38 -19.65
CA ILE A 134 12.03 -8.23 -19.16
C ILE A 134 11.02 -7.31 -18.46
N PRO A 135 9.86 -6.98 -19.07
CA PRO A 135 8.83 -6.22 -18.37
C PRO A 135 8.32 -7.01 -17.17
N PHE A 136 7.92 -6.30 -16.11
CA PHE A 136 7.31 -6.94 -14.95
C PHE A 136 6.06 -7.72 -15.35
N ASN A 137 5.99 -8.97 -14.91
CA ASN A 137 4.86 -9.86 -15.14
C ASN A 137 4.49 -10.61 -13.85
N PHE A 138 4.23 -9.83 -12.80
CA PHE A 138 3.76 -10.32 -11.51
C PHE A 138 2.73 -9.35 -10.96
N ARG A 139 1.96 -9.79 -9.97
CA ARG A 139 1.02 -8.95 -9.23
C ARG A 139 1.50 -8.80 -7.80
N LEU A 140 1.51 -7.57 -7.30
CA LEU A 140 1.79 -7.30 -5.90
C LEU A 140 0.54 -6.77 -5.21
N ARG A 141 0.22 -7.35 -4.05
CA ARG A 141 -0.87 -6.85 -3.23
C ARG A 141 -0.38 -5.76 -2.30
N VAL A 142 -1.32 -4.99 -1.76
CA VAL A 142 -1.06 -3.96 -0.74
C VAL A 142 -0.28 -4.53 0.44
N LYS A 143 -0.66 -5.73 0.91
CA LYS A 143 0.05 -6.39 2.01
C LYS A 143 1.52 -6.70 1.70
N ASP A 144 1.83 -6.98 0.43
CA ASP A 144 3.17 -7.37 0.01
C ASP A 144 4.08 -6.12 0.02
N VAL A 145 3.55 -4.97 -0.44
CA VAL A 145 4.26 -3.69 -0.40
C VAL A 145 4.47 -3.18 1.03
N LEU A 146 3.47 -3.32 1.90
CA LEU A 146 3.56 -2.88 3.30
C LEU A 146 4.48 -3.77 4.13
N ALA A 147 4.48 -5.08 3.90
CA ALA A 147 5.39 -6.00 4.58
C ALA A 147 6.86 -5.72 4.25
N LEU A 148 7.18 -5.25 3.04
CA LEU A 148 8.53 -4.78 2.68
C LEU A 148 9.01 -3.57 3.52
N LYS A 149 8.10 -2.89 4.22
CA LYS A 149 8.39 -1.79 5.14
C LYS A 149 8.14 -2.15 6.60
N GLY A 150 8.01 -3.44 6.91
CA GLY A 150 7.77 -3.93 8.26
C GLY A 150 6.43 -3.47 8.85
N ALA A 151 5.40 -3.36 8.01
CA ALA A 151 4.06 -2.99 8.44
C ALA A 151 3.10 -4.19 8.38
N ASP A 152 2.39 -4.39 9.48
CA ASP A 152 1.38 -5.42 9.64
C ASP A 152 -0.03 -4.82 9.47
N ILE A 153 -0.85 -5.45 8.61
CA ILE A 153 -2.22 -5.03 8.36
C ILE A 153 -3.13 -5.68 9.41
N ARG A 154 -3.78 -4.85 10.22
CA ARG A 154 -4.72 -5.32 11.26
C ARG A 154 -6.12 -5.54 10.72
N SER A 155 -6.58 -4.63 9.89
CA SER A 155 -7.90 -4.72 9.27
C SER A 155 -7.94 -3.92 7.99
N VAL A 156 -8.82 -4.35 7.10
CA VAL A 156 -9.27 -3.64 5.90
C VAL A 156 -10.78 -3.73 5.86
N SER A 157 -11.44 -2.87 5.07
CA SER A 157 -12.87 -3.00 4.82
C SER A 157 -13.20 -4.32 4.14
N ASP A 158 -14.27 -4.98 4.59
CA ASP A 158 -14.79 -6.18 3.93
C ASP A 158 -15.41 -5.79 2.57
N LYS A 159 -14.84 -6.30 1.48
CA LYS A 159 -15.27 -6.03 0.10
C LYS A 159 -16.73 -6.42 -0.16
N ARG A 160 -17.26 -7.46 0.49
CA ARG A 160 -18.67 -7.85 0.35
C ARG A 160 -19.58 -6.82 1.01
N VAL A 161 -19.21 -6.32 2.19
CA VAL A 161 -19.96 -5.27 2.89
C VAL A 161 -19.92 -3.96 2.10
N MET A 162 -18.74 -3.58 1.59
CA MET A 162 -18.59 -2.42 0.70
C MET A 162 -19.45 -2.53 -0.55
N ALA A 163 -19.41 -3.67 -1.25
CA ALA A 163 -20.20 -3.89 -2.46
C ALA A 163 -21.71 -3.74 -2.22
N GLN A 164 -22.20 -4.13 -1.04
CA GLN A 164 -23.62 -3.96 -0.69
C GLN A 164 -24.02 -2.50 -0.50
N ARG A 165 -23.13 -1.66 0.08
CA ARG A 165 -23.41 -0.25 0.38
C ARG A 165 -22.97 0.72 -0.72
N LEU A 166 -22.19 0.28 -1.69
CA LEU A 166 -21.68 1.12 -2.78
C LEU A 166 -22.78 1.87 -3.57
N PRO A 167 -23.95 1.27 -3.89
CA PRO A 167 -25.05 2.02 -4.54
C PRO A 167 -25.52 3.22 -3.70
N LEU A 168 -25.65 3.03 -2.38
CA LEU A 168 -25.96 4.11 -1.45
C LEU A 168 -24.85 5.16 -1.44
N CYS A 169 -23.58 4.75 -1.36
CA CYS A 169 -22.45 5.68 -1.35
C CYS A 169 -22.40 6.55 -2.63
N ARG A 170 -22.66 5.96 -3.81
CA ARG A 170 -22.75 6.71 -5.07
C ARG A 170 -23.91 7.71 -5.07
N TRP A 171 -25.08 7.27 -4.61
CA TRP A 171 -26.23 8.17 -4.49
C TRP A 171 -25.97 9.32 -3.51
N LEU A 172 -25.29 9.06 -2.40
CA LEU A 172 -24.85 10.10 -1.47
C LEU A 172 -23.93 11.10 -2.17
N THR A 173 -22.96 10.64 -2.96
CA THR A 173 -22.09 11.52 -3.76
C THR A 173 -22.90 12.46 -4.66
N GLU A 174 -23.89 11.95 -5.38
CA GLU A 174 -24.72 12.74 -6.31
C GLU A 174 -25.70 13.69 -5.60
N ASN A 175 -26.20 13.31 -4.42
CA ASN A 175 -27.29 14.01 -3.72
C ASN A 175 -26.82 14.78 -2.47
N ARG A 176 -25.50 14.82 -2.23
CA ARG A 176 -24.90 15.38 -1.03
C ARG A 176 -25.26 16.85 -0.78
N GLU A 177 -25.47 17.65 -1.83
CA GLU A 177 -25.84 19.07 -1.68
C GLU A 177 -27.35 19.28 -1.47
N SER A 178 -28.18 18.23 -1.55
CA SER A 178 -29.57 18.33 -1.11
C SER A 178 -29.63 18.58 0.40
N GLN A 179 -30.44 19.55 0.82
CA GLN A 179 -30.55 19.96 2.23
C GLN A 179 -30.76 18.79 3.22
N PRO A 180 -31.71 17.86 3.01
CA PRO A 180 -31.97 16.82 4.00
C PRO A 180 -30.82 15.79 4.09
N VAL A 181 -30.12 15.51 2.97
CA VAL A 181 -28.92 14.66 2.97
C VAL A 181 -27.74 15.39 3.62
N LYS A 182 -27.53 16.66 3.27
CA LYS A 182 -26.46 17.50 3.84
C LYS A 182 -26.56 17.58 5.36
N GLN A 183 -27.77 17.77 5.89
CA GLN A 183 -28.02 17.79 7.32
C GLN A 183 -27.68 16.43 7.96
N LEU A 184 -28.14 15.31 7.37
CA LEU A 184 -27.82 13.97 7.87
C LEU A 184 -26.30 13.74 7.96
N LEU A 185 -25.55 14.09 6.91
CA LEU A 185 -24.09 13.89 6.87
C LEU A 185 -23.38 14.79 7.90
N SER A 186 -23.85 16.04 8.05
CA SER A 186 -23.33 16.98 9.05
C SER A 186 -23.56 16.48 10.48
N ASP A 187 -24.77 15.99 10.77
CA ASP A 187 -25.12 15.45 12.09
C ASP A 187 -24.32 14.18 12.41
N ALA A 188 -24.14 13.30 11.42
CA ALA A 188 -23.29 12.12 11.56
C ALA A 188 -21.83 12.50 11.88
N ALA A 189 -21.30 13.51 11.20
CA ALA A 189 -19.95 14.01 11.46
C ALA A 189 -19.82 14.66 12.84
N ALA A 190 -20.80 15.46 13.26
CA ALA A 190 -20.83 16.06 14.60
C ALA A 190 -20.87 14.97 15.69
N PHE A 191 -21.71 13.95 15.51
CA PHE A 191 -21.80 12.80 16.41
C PHE A 191 -20.48 12.02 16.50
N ARG A 192 -19.85 11.72 15.35
CA ARG A 192 -18.58 10.98 15.30
C ARG A 192 -17.46 11.74 16.01
N ASN A 193 -17.41 13.06 15.85
CA ASN A 193 -16.33 13.89 16.40
C ASN A 193 -16.62 14.39 17.83
N ALA A 194 -17.75 14.00 18.43
CA ALA A 194 -18.11 14.42 19.78
C ALA A 194 -17.07 13.91 20.80
N PRO A 195 -16.59 14.75 21.73
CA PRO A 195 -15.55 14.37 22.69
C PRO A 195 -16.02 13.31 23.70
N THR A 196 -17.34 13.14 23.85
CA THR A 196 -17.94 12.08 24.66
C THR A 196 -18.96 11.34 23.82
N TYR A 197 -18.75 10.03 23.68
CA TYR A 197 -19.74 9.17 23.02
C TYR A 197 -20.99 9.08 23.90
N ARG A 198 -22.08 9.69 23.43
CA ARG A 198 -23.41 9.53 24.03
C ARG A 198 -24.31 8.94 22.96
N PRO A 199 -24.72 7.66 23.10
CA PRO A 199 -25.53 7.01 22.08
C PRO A 199 -26.69 7.89 21.64
N LEU A 200 -27.41 8.52 22.57
CA LEU A 200 -28.67 9.23 22.35
C LEU A 200 -28.56 10.59 21.64
N ASP A 201 -27.35 11.14 21.42
CA ASP A 201 -27.16 12.51 20.92
C ASP A 201 -27.49 12.68 19.44
N TRP A 202 -27.53 11.57 18.68
CA TRP A 202 -27.89 11.58 17.27
C TRP A 202 -29.02 10.61 16.99
N ARG A 203 -30.21 11.16 16.71
CA ARG A 203 -31.42 10.41 16.39
C ARG A 203 -31.94 10.78 15.01
N PRO A 204 -31.28 10.34 13.93
CA PRO A 204 -31.69 10.69 12.59
C PRO A 204 -33.09 10.15 12.28
N ARG A 205 -33.86 10.96 11.56
CA ARG A 205 -35.13 10.62 10.92
C ARG A 205 -35.13 11.27 9.54
N LEU A 206 -34.82 10.48 8.52
CA LEU A 206 -34.71 10.94 7.14
C LEU A 206 -35.48 10.03 6.19
N GLU A 207 -36.27 10.66 5.32
CA GLU A 207 -36.82 10.08 4.10
C GLU A 207 -36.44 11.00 2.95
N ALA A 208 -35.53 10.58 2.09
CA ALA A 208 -35.02 11.37 0.96
C ALA A 208 -34.89 10.49 -0.28
N GLY A 209 -35.94 10.50 -1.11
CA GLY A 209 -36.00 9.66 -2.30
C GLY A 209 -35.86 8.17 -1.94
N PRO A 210 -34.84 7.46 -2.46
CA PRO A 210 -34.62 6.05 -2.15
C PRO A 210 -34.00 5.81 -0.76
N LEU A 211 -33.52 6.84 -0.06
CA LEU A 211 -32.83 6.71 1.22
C LEU A 211 -33.77 6.93 2.41
N PHE A 212 -33.76 5.96 3.33
CA PHE A 212 -34.45 6.00 4.60
C PHE A 212 -33.44 5.75 5.72
N VAL A 213 -33.39 6.65 6.73
CA VAL A 213 -32.53 6.50 7.91
C VAL A 213 -33.34 6.82 9.16
N PHE A 214 -33.53 5.83 10.01
CA PHE A 214 -34.29 5.97 11.26
C PHE A 214 -33.53 5.41 12.44
N SER A 215 -33.65 6.08 13.58
CA SER A 215 -33.28 5.48 14.86
C SER A 215 -34.28 4.42 15.28
N ASN A 216 -33.79 3.27 15.71
CA ASN A 216 -34.66 2.25 16.28
C ASN A 216 -35.16 2.72 17.66
N GLU A 217 -36.49 2.73 17.86
CA GLU A 217 -37.11 3.23 19.08
C GLU A 217 -36.85 2.31 20.29
N ALA A 218 -36.89 0.99 20.07
CA ALA A 218 -36.65 0.00 21.11
C ALA A 218 -35.16 -0.13 21.48
N ASN A 219 -34.26 0.10 20.52
CA ASN A 219 -32.82 0.13 20.75
C ASN A 219 -32.17 1.37 20.14
N PRO A 220 -32.08 2.48 20.90
CA PRO A 220 -31.49 3.73 20.44
C PRO A 220 -29.97 3.69 20.28
N THR A 221 -29.31 2.53 20.25
CA THR A 221 -27.92 2.39 19.77
C THR A 221 -27.87 1.88 18.32
N GLN A 222 -29.03 1.61 17.74
CA GLN A 222 -29.20 1.06 16.41
C GLN A 222 -29.89 2.05 15.46
N LEU A 223 -29.53 1.95 14.18
CA LEU A 223 -30.20 2.60 13.07
C LEU A 223 -30.75 1.56 12.11
N GLU A 224 -31.94 1.86 11.56
CA GLU A 224 -32.47 1.21 10.37
C GLU A 224 -32.16 2.08 9.17
N VAL A 225 -31.37 1.53 8.25
CA VAL A 225 -31.04 2.20 6.99
C VAL A 225 -31.58 1.37 5.85
N ARG A 226 -32.39 1.99 5.00
CA ARG A 226 -32.87 1.38 3.74
C ARG A 226 -32.46 2.25 2.58
N PHE A 227 -32.08 1.60 1.49
CA PHE A 227 -31.78 2.25 0.24
C PHE A 227 -32.41 1.44 -0.89
N ASP A 228 -33.21 2.08 -1.73
CA ASP A 228 -33.88 1.45 -2.88
C ASP A 228 -34.68 0.19 -2.46
N GLY A 229 -35.49 0.34 -1.42
CA GLY A 229 -36.30 -0.74 -0.83
C GLY A 229 -35.52 -1.81 -0.04
N ARG A 230 -34.19 -1.83 -0.11
CA ARG A 230 -33.35 -2.81 0.60
C ARG A 230 -32.97 -2.33 1.99
N LEU A 231 -33.27 -3.14 3.01
CA LEU A 231 -32.78 -2.95 4.38
C LEU A 231 -31.33 -3.45 4.51
N PHE A 232 -30.46 -2.62 5.06
CA PHE A 232 -29.09 -3.04 5.39
C PHE A 232 -29.06 -3.87 6.69
N PRO A 233 -28.29 -4.97 6.74
CA PRO A 233 -28.20 -5.83 7.92
C PRO A 233 -27.43 -5.17 9.07
N GLN A 234 -26.58 -4.18 8.76
CA GLN A 234 -25.78 -3.50 9.75
C GLN A 234 -26.62 -2.50 10.54
N LYS A 235 -26.71 -2.71 11.86
CA LYS A 235 -27.59 -1.91 12.73
C LYS A 235 -26.84 -0.95 13.63
N LYS A 236 -25.55 -1.17 13.90
CA LYS A 236 -24.80 -0.35 14.88
C LYS A 236 -24.77 1.11 14.44
N ARG A 237 -25.17 2.04 15.31
CA ARG A 237 -25.14 3.48 15.01
C ARG A 237 -23.73 3.99 14.70
N SER A 238 -22.71 3.53 15.43
CA SER A 238 -21.32 3.95 15.20
C SER A 238 -20.84 3.64 13.79
N TYR A 239 -21.17 2.46 13.26
CA TYR A 239 -20.84 2.09 11.89
C TYR A 239 -21.44 3.06 10.87
N TRP A 240 -22.72 3.43 11.04
CA TRP A 240 -23.37 4.37 10.14
C TRP A 240 -22.85 5.78 10.29
N ALA A 241 -22.49 6.19 11.51
CA ALA A 241 -21.83 7.47 11.74
C ALA A 241 -20.48 7.55 11.00
N GLU A 242 -19.66 6.50 11.06
CA GLU A 242 -18.38 6.44 10.32
C GLU A 242 -18.60 6.58 8.81
N LEU A 243 -19.53 5.79 8.25
CA LEU A 243 -19.84 5.84 6.82
C LEU A 243 -20.40 7.20 6.39
N LEU A 244 -21.40 7.73 7.10
CA LEU A 244 -22.09 8.98 6.74
C LEU A 244 -21.25 10.23 7.03
N ALA A 245 -20.34 10.19 8.00
CA ALA A 245 -19.43 11.31 8.27
C ALA A 245 -18.33 11.47 7.22
N GLY A 246 -18.03 10.44 6.42
CA GLY A 246 -17.00 10.54 5.39
C GLY A 246 -16.69 9.26 4.63
N GLY A 247 -16.89 8.09 5.23
CA GLY A 247 -16.52 6.80 4.63
C GLY A 247 -17.20 6.49 3.29
N TRP A 248 -18.35 7.12 2.99
CA TRP A 248 -18.99 7.00 1.68
C TRP A 248 -18.09 7.45 0.52
N LEU A 249 -17.25 8.48 0.72
CA LEU A 249 -16.35 8.98 -0.32
C LEU A 249 -15.21 8.00 -0.58
N GLU A 250 -14.68 7.38 0.48
CA GLU A 250 -13.61 6.39 0.41
C GLU A 250 -14.03 5.15 -0.38
N ASP A 251 -15.24 4.64 -0.13
CA ASP A 251 -15.85 3.53 -0.87
C ASP A 251 -15.97 3.85 -2.37
N VAL A 252 -16.40 5.08 -2.69
CA VAL A 252 -16.59 5.52 -4.08
C VAL A 252 -15.25 5.68 -4.79
N VAL A 253 -14.27 6.32 -4.14
CA VAL A 253 -12.90 6.46 -4.66
C VAL A 253 -12.25 5.09 -4.88
N SER A 254 -12.37 4.18 -3.91
CA SER A 254 -11.91 2.80 -4.07
C SER A 254 -12.58 2.13 -5.28
N SER A 255 -13.89 2.29 -5.44
CA SER A 255 -14.61 1.71 -6.58
C SER A 255 -14.16 2.30 -7.91
N TRP A 256 -13.86 3.59 -7.98
CA TRP A 256 -13.35 4.22 -9.21
C TRP A 256 -11.98 3.66 -9.60
N LEU A 257 -11.08 3.45 -8.63
CA LEU A 257 -9.78 2.82 -8.86
C LEU A 257 -9.93 1.36 -9.31
N GLU A 258 -10.80 0.57 -8.67
CA GLU A 258 -11.03 -0.82 -9.06
C GLU A 258 -11.59 -0.95 -10.49
N GLN A 259 -12.44 0.00 -10.91
CA GLN A 259 -13.04 -0.01 -12.24
C GLN A 259 -12.03 0.18 -13.37
N THR A 260 -10.87 0.78 -13.12
CA THR A 260 -9.82 0.92 -14.15
C THR A 260 -9.24 -0.44 -14.52
N ARG A 261 -9.28 -1.42 -13.60
CA ARG A 261 -8.62 -2.73 -13.71
C ARG A 261 -7.12 -2.65 -13.95
N GLU A 262 -6.52 -1.49 -13.68
CA GLU A 262 -5.08 -1.29 -13.84
C GLU A 262 -4.30 -1.73 -12.59
N TYR A 263 -4.93 -1.65 -11.42
CA TYR A 263 -4.29 -1.95 -10.14
C TYR A 263 -4.35 -3.44 -9.83
N ASP A 264 -3.26 -3.96 -9.30
CA ASP A 264 -3.13 -5.34 -8.83
C ASP A 264 -3.99 -5.59 -7.59
N ASP A 265 -4.11 -4.57 -6.73
CA ASP A 265 -4.85 -4.61 -5.49
C ASP A 265 -5.28 -3.20 -5.07
N VAL A 266 -6.49 -3.09 -4.54
CA VAL A 266 -7.07 -1.85 -4.00
C VAL A 266 -7.71 -2.18 -2.65
N GLN A 267 -7.34 -1.44 -1.61
CA GLN A 267 -7.84 -1.66 -0.25
C GLN A 267 -8.31 -0.35 0.38
N THR A 268 -9.24 -0.46 1.34
CA THR A 268 -9.98 0.68 1.92
C THR A 268 -10.03 0.56 3.44
N ASN A 269 -9.94 1.69 4.15
CA ASN A 269 -9.89 1.76 5.62
C ASN A 269 -8.85 0.81 6.21
N LEU A 270 -7.62 0.91 5.71
CA LEU A 270 -6.50 0.12 6.18
C LEU A 270 -6.05 0.59 7.56
N LYS A 271 -6.01 -0.33 8.54
CA LYS A 271 -5.40 -0.06 9.85
C LYS A 271 -4.08 -0.82 9.96
N ILE A 272 -3.00 -0.10 10.20
CA ILE A 272 -1.65 -0.65 10.19
C ILE A 272 -0.93 -0.48 11.53
N ARG A 273 -0.06 -1.44 11.84
CA ARG A 273 0.83 -1.43 13.01
C ARG A 273 2.27 -1.66 12.57
N PRO A 274 3.26 -0.94 13.10
CA PRO A 274 4.68 -1.26 12.90
C PRO A 274 5.01 -2.65 13.50
N GLU A 275 5.78 -3.48 12.79
CA GLU A 275 6.21 -4.81 13.28
C GLU A 275 7.03 -4.74 14.58
N SER A 276 7.82 -3.68 14.77
CA SER A 276 8.61 -3.45 15.99
C SER A 276 7.78 -3.33 17.27
N ALA A 277 6.45 -3.24 17.14
CA ALA A 277 5.52 -3.24 18.26
C ALA A 277 5.13 -4.65 18.78
N SER A 278 5.67 -5.75 18.24
CA SER A 278 5.45 -7.12 18.77
C SER A 278 6.79 -7.77 19.11
N GLU A 279 7.15 -7.99 20.39
CA GLU A 279 6.69 -9.14 21.20
C GLU A 279 6.19 -8.79 22.63
N LYS A 280 6.43 -7.58 23.16
CA LYS A 280 6.17 -7.27 24.59
C LYS A 280 4.77 -6.74 24.92
N GLN A 281 3.86 -6.64 23.97
CA GLN A 281 2.53 -6.04 24.17
C GLN A 281 1.40 -6.84 23.51
N ARG A 282 1.29 -8.12 23.84
CA ARG A 282 0.08 -8.93 23.59
C ARG A 282 -0.82 -8.85 24.84
N GLY A 283 -1.85 -8.00 24.78
CA GLY A 283 -2.85 -7.76 25.83
C GLY A 283 -3.75 -6.58 25.45
N GLU A 284 -4.74 -6.24 26.26
CA GLU A 284 -5.77 -5.18 26.03
C GLU A 284 -5.23 -3.77 25.68
N LYS A 285 -3.90 -3.56 25.74
CA LYS A 285 -3.20 -2.36 25.24
C LYS A 285 -2.82 -2.43 23.74
N ALA A 286 -3.23 -3.47 23.01
CA ALA A 286 -2.88 -3.68 21.59
C ALA A 286 -3.53 -2.65 20.64
N ASP A 287 -4.71 -2.11 20.97
CA ASP A 287 -5.39 -1.08 20.18
C ASP A 287 -4.68 0.28 20.27
N ALA A 288 -3.94 0.54 21.36
CA ALA A 288 -3.12 1.75 21.50
C ALA A 288 -1.87 1.77 20.60
N ALA A 289 -1.56 0.64 19.94
CA ALA A 289 -0.46 0.52 18.98
C ALA A 289 -0.92 0.67 17.52
N ILE A 290 -2.22 0.84 17.25
CA ILE A 290 -2.73 1.27 15.94
C ILE A 290 -2.34 2.74 15.78
N LYS A 291 -1.31 3.00 14.98
CA LYS A 291 -0.81 4.37 14.80
C LYS A 291 -1.41 5.07 13.59
N ASN A 292 -1.76 4.33 12.54
CA ASN A 292 -2.07 4.93 11.24
C ASN A 292 -3.24 4.23 10.55
N GLU A 293 -4.10 5.04 9.96
CA GLU A 293 -5.21 4.65 9.09
C GLU A 293 -4.93 5.17 7.68
N ILE A 294 -5.24 4.36 6.67
CA ILE A 294 -5.12 4.74 5.26
C ILE A 294 -6.50 4.56 4.63
N ASP A 295 -7.09 5.66 4.18
CA ASP A 295 -8.45 5.69 3.64
C ASP A 295 -8.57 4.76 2.41
N VAL A 296 -7.73 4.96 1.40
CA VAL A 296 -7.62 4.06 0.23
C VAL A 296 -6.15 3.90 -0.16
N ILE A 297 -5.75 2.69 -0.50
CA ILE A 297 -4.45 2.40 -1.11
C ILE A 297 -4.63 1.47 -2.31
N ALA A 298 -3.99 1.81 -3.42
CA ALA A 298 -3.97 0.99 -4.62
C ALA A 298 -2.52 0.70 -5.02
N VAL A 299 -2.24 -0.52 -5.47
CA VAL A 299 -0.91 -0.94 -5.91
C VAL A 299 -0.97 -1.38 -7.36
N LYS A 300 0.04 -0.96 -8.14
CA LYS A 300 0.33 -1.50 -9.48
C LYS A 300 1.84 -1.64 -9.60
N ASN A 301 2.33 -2.81 -10.02
CA ASN A 301 3.75 -3.03 -10.31
C ASN A 301 4.71 -2.60 -9.17
N SER A 302 4.31 -2.81 -7.91
CA SER A 302 5.02 -2.38 -6.67
C SER A 302 4.92 -0.91 -6.28
N VAL A 303 4.28 -0.07 -7.10
CA VAL A 303 4.07 1.34 -6.82
C VAL A 303 2.72 1.55 -6.13
N PRO A 304 2.70 1.88 -4.82
CA PRO A 304 1.48 2.23 -4.13
C PRO A 304 1.09 3.70 -4.39
N ILE A 305 -0.20 3.93 -4.52
CA ILE A 305 -0.82 5.25 -4.42
C ILE A 305 -1.60 5.28 -3.10
N PHE A 306 -1.15 6.12 -2.17
CA PHE A 306 -1.84 6.41 -0.92
C PHE A 306 -2.86 7.53 -1.17
N VAL A 307 -4.11 7.31 -0.81
CA VAL A 307 -5.19 8.26 -1.06
C VAL A 307 -5.86 8.61 0.26
N GLU A 308 -5.90 9.91 0.57
CA GLU A 308 -6.66 10.49 1.69
C GLU A 308 -7.95 11.10 1.13
N CYS A 309 -9.09 10.83 1.76
CA CYS A 309 -10.39 11.36 1.39
C CYS A 309 -10.88 12.39 2.43
N LYS A 310 -11.40 13.53 1.97
CA LYS A 310 -11.98 14.56 2.84
C LYS A 310 -13.34 15.02 2.35
N THR A 311 -14.35 14.85 3.19
CA THR A 311 -15.73 15.32 2.95
C THR A 311 -16.02 16.66 3.63
N GLY A 312 -15.13 17.09 4.53
CA GLY A 312 -15.13 18.38 5.24
C GLY A 312 -13.96 19.27 4.82
N ARG A 313 -13.59 20.24 5.67
CA ARG A 313 -12.43 21.10 5.42
C ARG A 313 -11.13 20.30 5.51
N VAL A 314 -10.25 20.50 4.54
CA VAL A 314 -8.86 20.03 4.60
C VAL A 314 -8.11 20.90 5.61
N ASP A 315 -7.41 20.25 6.53
CA ASP A 315 -6.51 20.89 7.48
C ASP A 315 -5.06 20.43 7.25
N GLN A 316 -4.14 21.09 7.94
CA GLN A 316 -2.72 20.73 7.87
C GLN A 316 -2.47 19.29 8.35
N LYS A 317 -3.26 18.81 9.32
CA LYS A 317 -3.09 17.48 9.89
C LYS A 317 -3.31 16.39 8.85
N ALA A 318 -4.36 16.50 8.03
CA ALA A 318 -4.62 15.57 6.93
C ALA A 318 -3.42 15.46 5.97
N ILE A 319 -2.87 16.60 5.56
CA ILE A 319 -1.74 16.66 4.61
C ILE A 319 -0.47 16.08 5.22
N THR A 320 -0.13 16.48 6.44
CA THR A 320 1.07 15.99 7.13
C THR A 320 0.98 14.51 7.49
N ASN A 321 -0.21 14.01 7.86
CA ASN A 321 -0.42 12.59 8.14
C ASN A 321 -0.26 11.75 6.88
N LEU A 322 -0.89 12.14 5.77
CA LEU A 322 -0.73 11.43 4.49
C LEU A 322 0.74 11.38 4.08
N PHE A 323 1.43 12.52 4.12
CA PHE A 323 2.87 12.57 3.82
C PHE A 323 3.69 11.65 4.75
N SER A 324 3.44 11.70 6.06
CA SER A 324 4.15 10.86 7.02
C SER A 324 3.93 9.37 6.77
N ILE A 325 2.71 8.95 6.43
CA ILE A 325 2.38 7.56 6.08
C ILE A 325 3.11 7.15 4.80
N MET A 326 3.11 8.00 3.78
CA MET A 326 3.86 7.75 2.54
C MET A 326 5.34 7.56 2.82
N GLU A 327 5.98 8.48 3.57
CA GLU A 327 7.40 8.39 3.92
C GLU A 327 7.72 7.11 4.71
N THR A 328 6.83 6.72 5.62
CA THR A 328 7.05 5.58 6.52
C THR A 328 6.84 4.24 5.81
N TYR A 329 5.78 4.12 5.02
CA TYR A 329 5.29 2.82 4.52
C TYR A 329 5.35 2.66 3.01
N GLY A 330 5.59 3.72 2.25
CA GLY A 330 5.73 3.64 0.81
C GLY A 330 7.19 3.37 0.38
N PRO A 331 7.41 2.59 -0.69
CA PRO A 331 8.72 2.49 -1.33
C PRO A 331 9.12 3.81 -1.98
N ARG A 332 10.34 3.85 -2.55
CA ARG A 332 10.89 5.05 -3.20
C ARG A 332 9.94 5.69 -4.22
N TYR A 333 9.27 4.87 -5.02
CA TYR A 333 8.42 5.31 -6.13
C TYR A 333 6.93 5.44 -5.78
N ARG A 334 6.59 5.61 -4.49
CA ARG A 334 5.21 5.82 -4.02
C ARG A 334 4.58 7.12 -4.53
N GLN A 335 3.26 7.18 -4.47
CA GLN A 335 2.49 8.39 -4.78
C GLN A 335 1.48 8.70 -3.68
N GLY A 336 1.07 9.98 -3.62
CA GLY A 336 0.03 10.47 -2.73
C GLY A 336 -1.06 11.19 -3.50
N ALA A 337 -2.31 11.00 -3.11
CA ALA A 337 -3.44 11.79 -3.59
C ALA A 337 -4.32 12.24 -2.42
N LEU A 338 -4.77 13.49 -2.48
CA LEU A 338 -5.78 14.04 -1.59
C LEU A 338 -7.05 14.29 -2.40
N VAL A 339 -8.11 13.55 -2.09
CA VAL A 339 -9.42 13.67 -2.72
C VAL A 339 -10.34 14.44 -1.77
N SER A 340 -10.63 15.70 -2.08
CA SER A 340 -11.43 16.59 -1.24
C SER A 340 -12.75 16.95 -1.90
N TRP A 341 -13.87 16.74 -1.21
CA TRP A 341 -15.18 17.19 -1.68
C TRP A 341 -15.23 18.72 -1.85
N TYR A 342 -14.60 19.45 -0.93
CA TYR A 342 -14.56 20.90 -0.96
C TYR A 342 -13.23 21.41 -1.52
N PRO A 343 -13.24 22.50 -2.30
CA PRO A 343 -12.01 23.15 -2.73
C PRO A 343 -11.14 23.60 -1.55
N VAL A 344 -9.83 23.42 -1.67
CA VAL A 344 -8.81 23.88 -0.74
C VAL A 344 -8.42 25.31 -1.11
N THR A 345 -8.96 26.29 -0.40
CA THR A 345 -8.74 27.71 -0.70
C THR A 345 -7.54 28.32 0.02
N ASN A 346 -6.97 27.62 1.01
CA ASN A 346 -5.84 28.11 1.78
C ASN A 346 -4.53 27.90 1.00
N THR A 347 -3.87 29.00 0.62
CA THR A 347 -2.63 28.99 -0.18
C THR A 347 -1.48 28.25 0.49
N VAL A 348 -1.33 28.34 1.82
CA VAL A 348 -0.30 27.61 2.57
C VAL A 348 -0.52 26.11 2.51
N LEU A 349 -1.78 25.66 2.55
CA LEU A 349 -2.09 24.23 2.41
C LEU A 349 -1.82 23.75 0.98
N LEU A 350 -2.14 24.56 -0.03
CA LEU A 350 -1.85 24.25 -1.44
C LEU A 350 -0.34 24.13 -1.69
N GLU A 351 0.46 25.05 -1.14
CA GLU A 351 1.93 24.98 -1.20
C GLU A 351 2.45 23.69 -0.58
N LYS A 352 1.98 23.32 0.62
CA LYS A 352 2.37 22.07 1.27
C LYS A 352 2.01 20.83 0.47
N ILE A 353 0.80 20.77 -0.09
CA ILE A 353 0.35 19.66 -0.94
C ILE A 353 1.31 19.49 -2.13
N ARG A 354 1.68 20.61 -2.78
CA ARG A 354 2.63 20.62 -3.90
C ARG A 354 4.03 20.19 -3.46
N ASP A 355 4.54 20.73 -2.36
CA ASP A 355 5.90 20.46 -1.87
C ASP A 355 6.07 19.00 -1.43
N TYR A 356 5.01 18.37 -0.93
CA TYR A 356 4.98 16.93 -0.62
C TYR A 356 4.68 16.04 -1.84
N GLY A 357 4.52 16.63 -3.03
CA GLY A 357 4.26 15.90 -4.26
C GLY A 357 2.89 15.22 -4.30
N ILE A 358 1.93 15.63 -3.45
CA ILE A 358 0.59 15.06 -3.34
C ILE A 358 -0.28 15.59 -4.48
N THR A 359 -0.98 14.69 -5.18
CA THR A 359 -1.96 15.07 -6.20
C THR A 359 -3.26 15.52 -5.55
N LEU A 360 -3.67 16.76 -5.78
CA LEU A 360 -4.98 17.26 -5.32
C LEU A 360 -6.07 16.98 -6.35
N ILE A 361 -7.18 16.40 -5.91
CA ILE A 361 -8.43 16.25 -6.66
C ILE A 361 -9.53 16.84 -5.80
N GLU A 362 -10.22 17.87 -6.30
CA GLU A 362 -11.17 18.61 -5.48
C GLU A 362 -12.40 19.13 -6.22
N GLY A 363 -13.43 19.43 -5.43
CA GLY A 363 -14.66 20.07 -5.88
C GLY A 363 -15.84 19.11 -6.04
N PRO A 364 -17.07 19.63 -6.08
CA PRO A 364 -18.28 18.80 -6.07
C PRO A 364 -18.63 18.19 -7.43
N ASP A 365 -17.84 18.46 -8.49
CA ASP A 365 -18.02 17.83 -9.80
C ASP A 365 -17.61 16.36 -9.73
N VAL A 366 -18.60 15.51 -9.44
CA VAL A 366 -18.43 14.05 -9.30
C VAL A 366 -17.82 13.43 -10.55
N GLN A 367 -18.23 13.86 -11.74
CA GLN A 367 -17.70 13.33 -13.00
C GLN A 367 -16.24 13.79 -13.22
N GLY A 368 -15.93 15.02 -12.85
CA GLY A 368 -14.56 15.53 -12.81
C GLY A 368 -13.67 14.74 -11.85
N MET A 369 -14.14 14.52 -10.61
CA MET A 369 -13.43 13.74 -9.60
C MET A 369 -13.19 12.30 -10.07
N GLU A 370 -14.23 11.62 -10.57
CA GLU A 370 -14.12 10.25 -11.07
C GLU A 370 -13.06 10.15 -12.17
N ARG A 371 -13.12 11.04 -13.18
CA ARG A 371 -12.12 11.09 -14.25
C ARG A 371 -10.71 11.34 -13.71
N ALA A 372 -10.56 12.25 -12.76
CA ALA A 372 -9.26 12.57 -12.17
C ALA A 372 -8.69 11.40 -11.34
N VAL A 373 -9.53 10.71 -10.56
CA VAL A 373 -9.16 9.54 -9.76
C VAL A 373 -8.76 8.38 -10.66
N LYS A 374 -9.55 8.07 -11.70
CA LYS A 374 -9.24 6.99 -12.65
C LYS A 374 -7.92 7.22 -13.40
N ARG A 375 -7.52 8.48 -13.60
CA ARG A 375 -6.26 8.86 -14.25
C ARG A 375 -5.08 9.04 -13.28
N LEU A 376 -5.22 8.67 -12.01
CA LEU A 376 -4.13 8.79 -11.03
C LEU A 376 -2.88 8.03 -11.48
N TRP A 377 -3.05 6.86 -12.13
CA TRP A 377 -1.92 6.11 -12.66
C TRP A 377 -1.21 6.82 -13.81
N GLU A 378 -1.93 7.43 -14.74
CA GLU A 378 -1.32 8.12 -15.90
C GLU A 378 -0.40 9.27 -15.49
N LYS A 379 -0.73 9.97 -14.39
CA LYS A 379 0.09 11.07 -13.86
C LYS A 379 1.46 10.60 -13.33
N ILE A 380 1.63 9.30 -13.11
CA ILE A 380 2.89 8.69 -12.68
C ILE A 380 3.82 8.53 -13.88
N VAL A 381 3.27 8.13 -15.03
CA VAL A 381 4.01 7.91 -16.28
C VAL A 381 4.59 9.21 -16.85
N VAL A 382 4.01 10.38 -16.52
CA VAL A 382 4.38 11.70 -17.08
C VAL A 382 5.40 12.47 -16.22
N ARG A 383 5.73 12.01 -15.01
CA ARG A 383 6.84 12.58 -14.21
C ARG A 383 8.22 12.03 -14.61
N VAL A 384 8.27 11.28 -15.72
CA VAL A 384 9.47 10.69 -16.34
C VAL A 384 10.04 11.62 -17.40
#